data_AF-A0A2V8DTX8-F1
#
_entry.id   AF-A0A2V8DTX8-F1
#
_cell.length_a   1.000
_cell.length_b   1.000
_cell.length_c   1.000
_cell.angle_alpha   90.00
_cell.angle_beta   90.00
_cell.angle_gamma   90.00
#
_symmetry.space_group_name_H-M   'P 1'
#
loop_
_entity.id
_entity.type
_entity.pdbx_description
1 polymer ?
#
loop_
_entity_poly.entity_id
_entity_poly.type
_entity_poly.pdbx_seq_one_letter_code
_entity_poly.pdbx_strand_id
1 'polypeptide(L)'
;MPHAVPHAIDTTLLDRSSRLEQIGAIALFGVVGALQFSIAAAQILLTVAIACWFVLVVLERERLAVPQFFWPLAAYAAVTLVSAAFSPEPRVSLLPCKQMVLFLIVPLVYRFATGPRAPIMVTVIVSFAAASAAVGIFQYGILHYDNLHQRPQGTLGHYMTYSGLLMLVIGVALARILFGRRERMWAALVMPALAVAVVVTFTRSSAVGACAAAALLLSLKDFRLLAILPVVAAIFFAVAPAALAGRFVSTFDLKDPTNRDRLAMLREGGHMIRAHPIVGVGPNMVQVLYSEYRDPDAVENTNPHLHNVPLQIAAERGLPALALWLWFVVGLIVALAKRFRDPDQRFLAAAALAAVVSMLAAGMFEYNFGDSEFLMLFLSVITLPFAAARTTTA
;
A
#
# COMPACT_ATOMS: atom_id res chain seq x y z
N MET A 1 -18.43 -49.23 -34.19
CA MET A 1 -17.84 -47.91 -33.92
C MET A 1 -18.97 -46.93 -33.61
N PRO A 2 -19.13 -46.44 -32.38
CA PRO A 2 -20.00 -45.30 -32.12
C PRO A 2 -19.21 -44.01 -32.34
N HIS A 3 -19.69 -43.18 -33.27
CA HIS A 3 -19.18 -41.83 -33.49
C HIS A 3 -19.40 -40.99 -32.22
N ALA A 4 -18.30 -40.60 -31.57
CA ALA A 4 -18.31 -39.53 -30.59
C ALA A 4 -18.62 -38.22 -31.32
N VAL A 5 -19.81 -37.67 -31.06
CA VAL A 5 -20.17 -36.30 -31.42
C VAL A 5 -19.22 -35.36 -30.67
N PRO A 6 -18.47 -34.47 -31.32
CA PRO A 6 -17.72 -33.44 -30.62
C PRO A 6 -18.72 -32.56 -29.89
N HIS A 7 -18.61 -32.44 -28.57
CA HIS A 7 -19.31 -31.40 -27.82
C HIS A 7 -19.00 -30.06 -28.48
N ALA A 8 -20.00 -29.46 -29.14
CA ALA A 8 -19.94 -28.06 -29.54
C ALA A 8 -19.82 -27.26 -28.25
N ILE A 9 -18.60 -26.84 -27.92
CA ILE A 9 -18.37 -25.91 -26.82
C ILE A 9 -19.20 -24.67 -27.16
N ASP A 10 -20.13 -24.32 -26.28
CA ASP A 10 -21.09 -23.25 -26.49
C ASP A 10 -20.34 -21.91 -26.67
N THR A 11 -20.18 -21.50 -27.92
CA THR A 11 -19.41 -20.32 -28.33
C THR A 11 -19.95 -19.05 -27.69
N THR A 12 -21.23 -19.05 -27.29
CA THR A 12 -21.86 -17.92 -26.58
C THR A 12 -21.38 -17.79 -25.14
N LEU A 13 -21.09 -18.91 -24.46
CA LEU A 13 -20.53 -18.91 -23.10
C LEU A 13 -19.07 -18.47 -23.11
N LEU A 14 -18.30 -18.87 -24.13
CA LEU A 14 -16.91 -18.43 -24.30
C LEU A 14 -16.81 -16.93 -24.56
N ASP A 15 -17.65 -16.37 -25.44
CA ASP A 15 -17.69 -14.92 -25.71
C ASP A 15 -18.11 -14.13 -24.47
N ARG A 16 -19.12 -14.60 -23.72
CA ARG A 16 -19.55 -13.96 -22.46
C ARG A 16 -18.43 -13.94 -21.42
N SER A 17 -17.73 -15.05 -21.24
CA SER A 17 -16.66 -15.15 -20.24
C SER A 17 -15.47 -14.26 -20.62
N SER A 18 -15.11 -14.22 -21.90
CA SER A 18 -14.09 -13.30 -22.43
C SER A 18 -14.43 -11.83 -22.17
N ARG A 19 -15.69 -11.41 -22.42
CA ARG A 19 -16.13 -10.03 -22.14
C ARG A 19 -16.11 -9.72 -20.65
N LEU A 20 -16.57 -10.63 -19.79
CA LEU A 20 -16.52 -10.47 -18.34
C LEU A 20 -15.08 -10.34 -17.83
N GLU A 21 -14.14 -11.11 -18.38
CA GLU A 21 -12.73 -11.00 -18.03
C GLU A 21 -12.17 -9.62 -18.42
N GLN A 22 -12.51 -9.11 -19.60
CA GLN A 22 -12.09 -7.79 -20.05
C GLN A 22 -12.67 -6.69 -19.16
N ILE A 23 -13.97 -6.75 -18.83
CA ILE A 23 -14.62 -5.77 -17.93
C ILE A 23 -13.98 -5.82 -16.54
N GLY A 24 -13.76 -7.01 -15.98
CA GLY A 24 -13.10 -7.18 -14.68
C GLY A 24 -11.68 -6.62 -14.68
N ALA A 25 -10.91 -6.85 -15.74
CA ALA A 25 -9.56 -6.30 -15.90
C ALA A 25 -9.57 -4.77 -16.04
N ILE A 26 -10.46 -4.20 -16.86
CA ILE A 26 -10.61 -2.75 -17.01
C ILE A 26 -11.02 -2.12 -15.69
N ALA A 27 -11.97 -2.71 -14.98
CA ALA A 27 -12.40 -2.24 -13.66
C ALA A 27 -11.23 -2.23 -12.67
N LEU A 28 -10.43 -3.31 -12.61
CA LEU A 28 -9.24 -3.37 -11.75
C LEU A 28 -8.18 -2.31 -12.11
N PHE A 29 -7.95 -2.06 -13.41
CA PHE A 29 -7.07 -0.99 -13.86
C PHE A 29 -7.64 0.38 -13.48
N GLY A 30 -8.95 0.53 -13.57
CA GLY A 30 -9.69 1.67 -13.07
C GLY A 30 -9.52 1.88 -11.57
N VAL A 31 -9.49 0.82 -10.75
CA VAL A 31 -9.22 0.93 -9.29
C VAL A 31 -7.88 1.60 -9.04
N VAL A 32 -6.81 1.14 -9.70
CA VAL A 32 -5.45 1.68 -9.45
C VAL A 32 -5.23 3.09 -9.99
N GLY A 33 -6.00 3.49 -11.01
CA GLY A 33 -6.04 4.87 -11.48
C GLY A 33 -6.89 5.77 -10.56
N ALA A 34 -8.11 5.33 -10.25
CA ALA A 34 -9.06 6.09 -9.43
C ALA A 34 -8.57 6.31 -8.01
N LEU A 35 -7.82 5.38 -7.40
CA LEU A 35 -7.30 5.54 -6.05
C LEU A 35 -6.33 6.70 -5.90
N GLN A 36 -5.76 7.22 -6.99
CA GLN A 36 -4.93 8.43 -6.97
C GLN A 36 -5.75 9.71 -6.77
N PHE A 37 -7.07 9.62 -6.91
CA PHE A 37 -7.98 10.76 -6.93
C PHE A 37 -9.19 10.63 -5.99
N SER A 38 -9.80 9.45 -5.88
CA SER A 38 -11.04 9.23 -5.14
C SER A 38 -11.18 7.78 -4.69
N ILE A 39 -11.23 7.57 -3.37
CA ILE A 39 -11.52 6.26 -2.77
C ILE A 39 -12.91 5.74 -3.17
N ALA A 40 -13.91 6.62 -3.27
CA ALA A 40 -15.26 6.22 -3.63
C ALA A 40 -15.30 5.62 -5.05
N ALA A 41 -14.67 6.28 -6.02
CA ALA A 41 -14.57 5.77 -7.39
C ALA A 41 -13.80 4.43 -7.44
N ALA A 42 -12.68 4.33 -6.69
CA ALA A 42 -11.93 3.08 -6.58
C ALA A 42 -12.77 1.94 -5.97
N GLN A 43 -13.58 2.19 -4.93
CA GLN A 43 -14.43 1.17 -4.32
C GLN A 43 -15.60 0.73 -5.21
N ILE A 44 -16.18 1.63 -6.00
CA ILE A 44 -17.20 1.29 -7.00
C ILE A 44 -16.60 0.36 -8.06
N LEU A 45 -15.45 0.72 -8.62
CA LEU A 45 -14.74 -0.10 -9.61
C LEU A 45 -14.28 -1.44 -9.02
N LEU A 46 -13.85 -1.45 -7.76
CA LEU A 46 -13.50 -2.68 -7.05
C LEU A 46 -14.72 -3.60 -6.92
N THR A 47 -15.89 -3.05 -6.61
CA THR A 47 -17.14 -3.82 -6.54
C THR A 47 -17.48 -4.46 -7.88
N VAL A 48 -17.30 -3.72 -8.99
CA VAL A 48 -17.47 -4.26 -10.35
C VAL A 48 -16.46 -5.37 -10.62
N ALA A 49 -15.18 -5.18 -10.29
CA ALA A 49 -14.15 -6.20 -10.48
C ALA A 49 -14.43 -7.48 -9.67
N ILE A 50 -14.87 -7.34 -8.41
CA ILE A 50 -15.29 -8.46 -7.55
C ILE A 50 -16.48 -9.19 -8.16
N ALA A 51 -17.50 -8.47 -8.64
CA ALA A 51 -18.67 -9.07 -9.26
C ALA A 51 -18.31 -9.86 -10.53
N CYS A 52 -17.51 -9.27 -11.43
CA CYS A 52 -17.02 -9.97 -12.62
C CYS A 52 -16.23 -11.23 -12.26
N TRP A 53 -15.32 -11.14 -11.28
CA TRP A 53 -14.54 -12.27 -10.82
C TRP A 53 -15.39 -13.39 -10.21
N PHE A 54 -16.37 -13.04 -9.36
CA PHE A 54 -17.29 -14.00 -8.78
C PHE A 54 -18.11 -14.73 -9.85
N VAL A 55 -18.65 -13.99 -10.82
CA VAL A 55 -19.40 -14.57 -11.93
C VAL A 55 -18.52 -15.51 -12.76
N LEU A 56 -17.27 -15.14 -13.06
CA LEU A 56 -16.33 -16.01 -13.77
C LEU A 56 -16.05 -17.30 -13.01
N VAL A 57 -15.74 -17.22 -11.71
CA VAL A 57 -15.49 -18.39 -10.86
C VAL A 57 -16.70 -19.35 -10.86
N VAL A 58 -17.92 -18.81 -10.83
CA VAL A 58 -19.15 -19.62 -10.85
C VAL A 58 -19.43 -20.23 -12.24
N LEU A 59 -19.32 -19.43 -13.31
CA LEU A 59 -19.61 -19.87 -14.68
C LEU A 59 -18.58 -20.89 -15.19
N GLU A 60 -17.30 -20.62 -14.98
CA GLU A 60 -16.19 -21.45 -15.46
C GLU A 60 -15.85 -22.60 -14.48
N ARG A 61 -16.48 -22.63 -13.30
CA ARG A 61 -16.18 -23.56 -12.20
C ARG A 61 -14.69 -23.57 -11.84
N GLU A 62 -14.04 -22.41 -11.92
CA GLU A 62 -12.63 -22.26 -11.62
C GLU A 62 -12.35 -22.56 -10.15
N ARG A 63 -11.22 -23.21 -9.87
CA ARG A 63 -10.70 -23.28 -8.50
C ARG A 63 -10.13 -21.93 -8.12
N LEU A 64 -10.42 -21.47 -6.90
CA LEU A 64 -9.83 -20.26 -6.33
C LEU A 64 -8.29 -20.36 -6.34
N ALA A 65 -7.67 -19.62 -7.25
CA ALA A 65 -6.22 -19.55 -7.36
C ALA A 65 -5.72 -18.29 -6.64
N VAL A 66 -4.81 -18.47 -5.67
CA VAL A 66 -4.20 -17.37 -4.91
C VAL A 66 -2.70 -17.63 -4.71
N PRO A 67 -1.87 -16.59 -4.64
CA PRO A 67 -0.46 -16.76 -4.33
C PRO A 67 -0.28 -17.21 -2.87
N GLN A 68 0.78 -17.97 -2.58
CA GLN A 68 1.01 -18.55 -1.24
C GLN A 68 1.06 -17.52 -0.11
N PHE A 69 1.53 -16.30 -0.36
CA PHE A 69 1.59 -15.24 0.65
C PHE A 69 0.21 -14.75 1.10
N PHE A 70 -0.86 -15.09 0.37
CA PHE A 70 -2.23 -14.73 0.73
C PHE A 70 -2.73 -15.45 1.98
N TRP A 71 -2.27 -16.68 2.24
CA TRP A 71 -2.78 -17.48 3.36
C TRP A 71 -2.50 -16.87 4.73
N PRO A 72 -1.29 -16.36 5.04
CA PRO A 72 -1.06 -15.61 6.27
C PRO A 72 -1.94 -14.36 6.41
N LEU A 73 -2.23 -13.67 5.29
CA LEU A 73 -3.13 -12.50 5.27
C LEU A 73 -4.59 -12.89 5.57
N ALA A 74 -5.05 -14.03 5.03
CA ALA A 74 -6.37 -14.59 5.34
C ALA A 74 -6.48 -15.08 6.79
N ALA A 75 -5.41 -15.67 7.33
CA ALA A 75 -5.35 -16.03 8.75
C ALA A 75 -5.36 -14.77 9.65
N TYR A 76 -4.59 -13.75 9.30
CA TYR A 76 -4.62 -12.44 9.96
C TYR A 76 -6.03 -11.84 9.95
N ALA A 77 -6.74 -12.00 8.82
CA ALA A 77 -8.13 -11.62 8.72
C ALA A 77 -9.01 -12.36 9.74
N ALA A 78 -8.95 -13.69 9.77
CA ALA A 78 -9.72 -14.48 10.71
C ALA A 78 -9.47 -14.07 12.18
N VAL A 79 -8.20 -13.87 12.57
CA VAL A 79 -7.85 -13.44 13.94
C VAL A 79 -8.35 -12.02 14.23
N THR A 80 -8.40 -11.13 13.24
CA THR A 80 -8.99 -9.79 13.40
C THR A 80 -10.49 -9.86 13.72
N LEU A 81 -11.23 -10.80 13.12
CA LEU A 81 -12.65 -11.00 13.44
C LEU A 81 -12.83 -11.55 14.86
N VAL A 82 -11.94 -12.45 15.29
CA VAL A 82 -11.91 -12.95 16.67
C VAL A 82 -11.66 -11.76 17.62
N SER A 83 -10.63 -10.97 17.39
CA SER A 83 -10.34 -9.76 18.16
C SER A 83 -11.54 -8.80 18.24
N ALA A 84 -12.22 -8.56 17.12
CA ALA A 84 -13.42 -7.71 17.10
C ALA A 84 -14.59 -8.29 17.91
N ALA A 85 -14.77 -9.62 17.91
CA ALA A 85 -15.83 -10.27 18.67
C ALA A 85 -15.59 -10.24 20.19
N PHE A 86 -14.33 -10.23 20.62
CA PHE A 86 -13.91 -10.18 22.03
C PHE A 86 -13.56 -8.75 22.51
N SER A 87 -13.76 -7.73 21.66
CA SER A 87 -13.60 -6.32 22.00
C SER A 87 -14.57 -5.88 23.13
N PRO A 88 -14.20 -4.90 23.98
CA PRO A 88 -15.14 -4.29 24.92
C PRO A 88 -16.39 -3.71 24.24
N GLU A 89 -16.25 -3.23 22.99
CA GLU A 89 -17.36 -2.73 22.17
C GLU A 89 -17.39 -3.44 20.81
N PRO A 90 -17.92 -4.68 20.72
CA PRO A 90 -17.86 -5.47 19.49
C PRO A 90 -18.50 -4.79 18.27
N ARG A 91 -19.54 -3.97 18.48
CA ARG A 91 -20.19 -3.22 17.38
C ARG A 91 -19.26 -2.18 16.76
N VAL A 92 -18.48 -1.48 17.59
CA VAL A 92 -17.49 -0.50 17.14
C VAL A 92 -16.35 -1.20 16.41
N SER A 93 -15.92 -2.37 16.89
CA SER A 93 -14.82 -3.13 16.29
C SER A 93 -15.17 -3.93 15.03
N LEU A 94 -16.43 -4.36 14.87
CA LEU A 94 -16.87 -5.12 13.70
C LEU A 94 -17.05 -4.23 12.45
N LEU A 95 -17.44 -2.96 12.62
CA LEU A 95 -17.67 -2.06 11.48
C LEU A 95 -16.39 -1.81 10.63
N PRO A 96 -15.20 -1.56 11.21
CA PRO A 96 -13.94 -1.47 10.50
C PRO A 96 -13.53 -2.76 9.78
N CYS A 97 -13.98 -3.94 10.25
CA CYS A 97 -13.64 -5.22 9.63
C CYS A 97 -14.12 -5.35 8.17
N LYS A 98 -15.05 -4.50 7.72
CA LYS A 98 -15.41 -4.41 6.30
C LYS A 98 -14.21 -4.10 5.38
N GLN A 99 -13.17 -3.44 5.89
CA GLN A 99 -11.93 -3.17 5.13
C GLN A 99 -11.20 -4.45 4.72
N MET A 100 -11.47 -5.58 5.37
CA MET A 100 -10.84 -6.87 5.03
C MET A 100 -11.29 -7.38 3.67
N VAL A 101 -12.41 -6.87 3.13
CA VAL A 101 -12.82 -7.08 1.73
C VAL A 101 -11.74 -6.62 0.75
N LEU A 102 -10.92 -5.62 1.13
CA LEU A 102 -9.81 -5.15 0.31
C LEU A 102 -8.74 -6.22 0.08
N PHE A 103 -8.65 -7.25 0.93
CA PHE A 103 -7.74 -8.39 0.70
C PHE A 103 -8.11 -9.18 -0.56
N LEU A 104 -9.34 -9.06 -1.07
CA LEU A 104 -9.75 -9.63 -2.36
C LEU A 104 -9.02 -9.02 -3.56
N ILE A 105 -8.32 -7.89 -3.38
CA ILE A 105 -7.44 -7.34 -4.41
C ILE A 105 -6.35 -8.33 -4.80
N VAL A 106 -5.85 -9.14 -3.86
CA VAL A 106 -4.84 -10.16 -4.15
C VAL A 106 -5.35 -11.18 -5.18
N PRO A 107 -6.44 -11.93 -4.96
CA PRO A 107 -6.98 -12.83 -5.99
C PRO A 107 -7.37 -12.10 -7.28
N LEU A 108 -7.93 -10.88 -7.22
CA LEU A 108 -8.31 -10.12 -8.41
C LEU A 108 -7.11 -9.79 -9.30
N VAL A 109 -6.03 -9.25 -8.71
CA VAL A 109 -4.81 -8.93 -9.45
C VAL A 109 -4.16 -10.21 -9.96
N TYR A 110 -4.19 -11.27 -9.15
CA TYR A 110 -3.68 -12.57 -9.54
C TYR A 110 -4.44 -13.24 -10.70
N ARG A 111 -5.73 -12.90 -10.92
CA ARG A 111 -6.55 -13.39 -12.05
C ARG A 111 -6.49 -12.46 -13.27
N PHE A 112 -6.59 -11.15 -13.07
CA PHE A 112 -6.81 -10.20 -14.17
C PHE A 112 -5.54 -9.53 -14.70
N ALA A 113 -4.47 -9.44 -13.90
CA ALA A 113 -3.23 -8.75 -14.28
C ALA A 113 -2.12 -9.72 -14.75
N THR A 114 -2.47 -10.77 -15.51
CA THR A 114 -1.52 -11.79 -15.98
C THR A 114 -0.64 -11.33 -17.15
N GLY A 115 0.53 -11.98 -17.29
CA GLY A 115 1.47 -11.75 -18.40
C GLY A 115 1.74 -10.27 -18.71
N PRO A 116 1.44 -9.79 -19.93
CA PRO A 116 1.74 -8.41 -20.35
C PRO A 116 0.88 -7.36 -19.63
N ARG A 117 -0.25 -7.72 -19.01
CA ARG A 117 -1.09 -6.77 -18.28
C ARG A 117 -0.39 -6.23 -17.03
N ALA A 118 0.47 -7.02 -16.38
CA ALA A 118 1.18 -6.60 -15.18
C ALA A 118 2.05 -5.33 -15.36
N PRO A 119 2.97 -5.25 -16.33
CA PRO A 119 3.71 -4.02 -16.57
C PRO A 119 2.82 -2.87 -17.09
N ILE A 120 1.73 -3.15 -17.81
CA ILE A 120 0.79 -2.09 -18.23
C ILE A 120 0.10 -1.47 -17.00
N MET A 121 -0.31 -2.29 -16.02
CA MET A 121 -0.92 -1.79 -14.79
C MET A 121 0.02 -0.85 -14.03
N VAL A 122 1.32 -1.14 -14.01
CA VAL A 122 2.31 -0.20 -13.44
C VAL A 122 2.39 1.10 -14.25
N THR A 123 2.24 1.07 -15.57
CA THR A 123 2.16 2.31 -16.37
C THR A 123 0.94 3.13 -15.99
N VAL A 124 -0.22 2.50 -15.82
CA VAL A 124 -1.43 3.19 -15.35
C VAL A 124 -1.21 3.83 -13.98
N ILE A 125 -0.64 3.07 -13.02
CA ILE A 125 -0.31 3.59 -11.69
C ILE A 125 0.57 4.84 -11.78
N VAL A 126 1.68 4.76 -12.52
CA VAL A 126 2.64 5.87 -12.65
C VAL A 126 2.01 7.08 -13.36
N SER A 127 1.22 6.86 -14.40
CA SER A 127 0.59 7.95 -15.16
C SER A 127 -0.48 8.69 -14.36
N PHE A 128 -1.35 7.98 -13.65
CA PHE A 128 -2.38 8.61 -12.81
C PHE A 128 -1.76 9.31 -11.60
N ALA A 129 -0.71 8.74 -11.02
CA ALA A 129 0.05 9.39 -9.96
C ALA A 129 0.80 10.64 -10.46
N ALA A 130 1.25 10.69 -11.71
CA ALA A 130 1.83 11.89 -12.30
C ALA A 130 0.81 13.04 -12.34
N ALA A 131 -0.42 12.75 -12.77
CA ALA A 131 -1.51 13.70 -12.77
C ALA A 131 -1.90 14.13 -11.34
N SER A 132 -1.97 13.19 -10.39
CA SER A 132 -2.21 13.50 -8.97
C SER A 132 -1.09 14.36 -8.36
N ALA A 133 0.18 14.06 -8.69
CA ALA A 133 1.34 14.86 -8.29
C ALA A 133 1.27 16.31 -8.80
N ALA A 134 0.83 16.51 -10.05
CA ALA A 134 0.61 17.85 -10.58
C ALA A 134 -0.44 18.64 -9.77
N VAL A 135 -1.50 17.98 -9.28
CA VAL A 135 -2.49 18.62 -8.39
C VAL A 135 -1.86 19.04 -7.07
N GLY A 136 -1.06 18.17 -6.43
CA GLY A 136 -0.38 18.52 -5.17
C GLY A 136 0.64 19.65 -5.33
N ILE A 137 1.37 19.68 -6.46
CA ILE A 137 2.30 20.78 -6.78
C ILE A 137 1.53 22.08 -7.01
N PHE A 138 0.39 22.03 -7.71
CA PHE A 138 -0.47 23.18 -7.90
C PHE A 138 -1.03 23.70 -6.57
N GLN A 139 -1.46 22.81 -5.67
CA GLN A 139 -1.90 23.16 -4.32
C GLN A 139 -0.81 23.93 -3.56
N TYR A 140 0.42 23.44 -3.58
CA TYR A 140 1.55 24.09 -2.91
C TYR A 140 1.89 25.44 -3.56
N GLY A 141 2.09 25.46 -4.88
CA GLY A 141 2.64 26.63 -5.58
C GLY A 141 1.65 27.76 -5.84
N ILE A 142 0.35 27.45 -5.97
CA ILE A 142 -0.67 28.42 -6.39
C ILE A 142 -1.76 28.60 -5.32
N LEU A 143 -2.16 27.53 -4.62
CA LEU A 143 -3.23 27.61 -3.61
C LEU A 143 -2.73 27.88 -2.19
N HIS A 144 -1.43 28.11 -2.01
CA HIS A 144 -0.79 28.39 -0.72
C HIS A 144 -0.95 27.27 0.33
N TYR A 145 -0.95 26.02 -0.12
CA TYR A 145 -0.87 24.86 0.78
C TYR A 145 0.59 24.62 1.14
N ASP A 146 1.22 25.58 1.84
CA ASP A 146 2.68 25.67 2.01
C ASP A 146 3.14 25.60 3.48
N ASN A 147 2.25 25.24 4.40
CA ASN A 147 2.50 25.22 5.84
C ASN A 147 1.87 24.00 6.53
N LEU A 148 2.17 23.79 7.80
CA LEU A 148 1.72 22.59 8.55
C LEU A 148 0.21 22.55 8.80
N HIS A 149 -0.47 23.70 8.81
CA HIS A 149 -1.92 23.77 8.99
C HIS A 149 -2.66 23.46 7.68
N GLN A 150 -2.06 23.81 6.54
CA GLN A 150 -2.65 23.61 5.22
C GLN A 150 -1.63 22.98 4.28
N ARG A 151 -1.68 21.64 4.21
CA ARG A 151 -0.70 20.82 3.50
C ARG A 151 -1.28 20.28 2.20
N PRO A 152 -0.48 20.13 1.13
CA PRO A 152 -0.92 19.51 -0.11
C PRO A 152 -1.42 18.10 0.14
N GLN A 153 -2.61 17.81 -0.35
CA GLN A 153 -3.33 16.56 -0.10
C GLN A 153 -3.90 15.93 -1.38
N GLY A 154 -3.55 16.48 -2.55
CA GLY A 154 -4.15 16.09 -3.82
C GLY A 154 -5.67 16.22 -3.74
N THR A 155 -6.39 15.23 -4.24
CA THR A 155 -7.85 15.17 -4.13
C THR A 155 -8.33 14.15 -3.09
N LEU A 156 -7.42 13.60 -2.27
CA LEU A 156 -7.70 12.48 -1.34
C LEU A 156 -8.11 12.94 0.06
N GLY A 157 -8.24 14.25 0.28
CA GLY A 157 -8.76 14.81 1.54
C GLY A 157 -7.84 14.70 2.75
N HIS A 158 -6.73 13.95 2.65
CA HIS A 158 -5.73 13.87 3.71
C HIS A 158 -4.30 13.72 3.16
N TYR A 159 -3.38 14.54 3.67
CA TYR A 159 -1.98 14.60 3.19
C TYR A 159 -1.18 13.32 3.48
N MET A 160 -1.52 12.57 4.54
CA MET A 160 -0.82 11.31 4.86
C MET A 160 -1.19 10.20 3.88
N THR A 161 -2.48 10.07 3.56
CA THR A 161 -2.98 9.16 2.52
C THR A 161 -2.35 9.49 1.17
N TYR A 162 -2.42 10.76 0.76
CA TYR A 162 -1.85 11.23 -0.50
C TYR A 162 -0.33 10.96 -0.61
N SER A 163 0.44 11.35 0.40
CA SER A 163 1.89 11.13 0.40
C SER A 163 2.28 9.66 0.54
N GLY A 164 1.46 8.84 1.20
CA GLY A 164 1.63 7.39 1.26
C GLY A 164 1.51 6.73 -0.11
N LEU A 165 0.55 7.15 -0.93
CA LEU A 165 0.44 6.69 -2.32
C LEU A 165 1.63 7.13 -3.16
N LEU A 166 2.00 8.42 -3.12
CA LEU A 166 3.17 8.93 -3.83
C LEU A 166 4.44 8.16 -3.46
N MET A 167 4.65 7.86 -2.19
CA MET A 167 5.78 7.06 -1.71
C MET A 167 5.82 5.67 -2.36
N LEU A 168 4.69 4.96 -2.44
CA LEU A 168 4.64 3.66 -3.14
C LEU A 168 4.97 3.83 -4.63
N VAL A 169 4.39 4.84 -5.28
CA VAL A 169 4.58 5.06 -6.72
C VAL A 169 6.01 5.50 -7.04
N ILE A 170 6.69 6.26 -6.17
CA ILE A 170 8.12 6.59 -6.31
C ILE A 170 8.95 5.31 -6.33
N GLY A 171 8.72 4.39 -5.40
CA GLY A 171 9.41 3.10 -5.38
C GLY A 171 9.17 2.28 -6.66
N VAL A 172 7.91 2.24 -7.12
CA VAL A 172 7.52 1.55 -8.34
C VAL A 172 8.15 2.18 -9.59
N ALA A 173 8.14 3.52 -9.71
CA ALA A 173 8.74 4.24 -10.82
C ALA A 173 10.26 4.09 -10.84
N LEU A 174 10.92 4.13 -9.67
CA LEU A 174 12.36 3.93 -9.57
C LEU A 174 12.74 2.49 -9.94
N ALA A 175 11.97 1.49 -9.50
CA ALA A 175 12.17 0.11 -9.92
C ALA A 175 12.04 -0.03 -11.45
N ARG A 176 11.11 0.70 -12.08
CA ARG A 176 10.98 0.73 -13.54
C ARG A 176 12.19 1.36 -14.22
N ILE A 177 12.69 2.49 -13.71
CA ILE A 177 13.91 3.13 -14.24
C ILE A 177 15.09 2.16 -14.17
N LEU A 178 15.33 1.54 -13.01
CA LEU A 178 16.53 0.72 -12.78
C LEU A 178 16.48 -0.68 -13.41
N PHE A 179 15.30 -1.29 -13.49
CA PHE A 179 15.13 -2.71 -13.86
C PHE A 179 14.13 -2.96 -15.00
N GLY A 180 13.28 -2.01 -15.36
CA GLY A 180 12.31 -2.15 -16.46
C GLY A 180 12.97 -2.23 -17.85
N ARG A 181 12.33 -2.91 -18.80
CA ARG A 181 12.79 -2.95 -20.21
C ARG A 181 12.05 -1.94 -21.11
N ARG A 182 10.84 -1.54 -20.71
CA ARG A 182 9.95 -0.61 -21.43
C ARG A 182 9.50 0.51 -20.50
N GLU A 183 9.05 1.63 -21.08
CA GLU A 183 8.50 2.79 -20.35
C GLU A 183 9.44 3.42 -19.28
N ARG A 184 10.75 3.19 -19.40
CA ARG A 184 11.75 3.76 -18.48
C ARG A 184 11.79 5.28 -18.57
N MET A 185 11.72 5.81 -19.79
CA MET A 185 11.78 7.25 -20.04
C MET A 185 10.54 7.96 -19.49
N TRP A 186 9.36 7.36 -19.64
CA TRP A 186 8.14 7.88 -19.00
C TRP A 186 8.28 7.93 -17.47
N ALA A 187 8.74 6.84 -16.84
CA ALA A 187 8.96 6.83 -15.40
C ALA A 187 10.02 7.86 -14.95
N ALA A 188 11.09 8.04 -15.72
CA ALA A 188 12.13 9.04 -15.46
C ALA A 188 11.60 10.47 -15.60
N LEU A 189 10.73 10.73 -16.59
CA LEU A 189 10.09 12.04 -16.79
C LEU A 189 9.13 12.40 -15.65
N VAL A 190 8.39 11.41 -15.13
CA VAL A 190 7.41 11.60 -14.05
C VAL A 190 8.07 11.68 -12.66
N MET A 191 9.23 11.05 -12.47
CA MET A 191 9.90 10.97 -11.16
C MET A 191 10.11 12.32 -10.45
N PRO A 192 10.58 13.41 -11.11
CA PRO A 192 10.73 14.71 -10.47
C PRO A 192 9.41 15.24 -9.91
N ALA A 193 8.29 15.08 -10.63
CA ALA A 193 6.98 15.54 -10.17
C ALA A 193 6.54 14.75 -8.92
N LEU A 194 6.72 13.42 -8.90
CA LEU A 194 6.42 12.61 -7.72
C LEU A 194 7.28 13.00 -6.51
N ALA A 195 8.58 13.24 -6.73
CA ALA A 195 9.53 13.62 -5.68
C ALA A 195 9.20 14.99 -5.08
N VAL A 196 8.90 15.99 -5.92
CA VAL A 196 8.46 17.31 -5.44
C VAL A 196 7.14 17.17 -4.70
N ALA A 197 6.15 16.48 -5.28
CA ALA A 197 4.82 16.31 -4.69
C ALA A 197 4.88 15.65 -3.30
N VAL A 198 5.71 14.62 -3.10
CA VAL A 198 5.82 13.96 -1.77
C VAL A 198 6.48 14.88 -0.75
N VAL A 199 7.50 15.65 -1.15
CA VAL A 199 8.23 16.56 -0.27
C VAL A 199 7.33 17.72 0.20
N VAL A 200 6.58 18.33 -0.72
CA VAL A 200 5.71 19.46 -0.39
C VAL A 200 4.54 19.06 0.51
N THR A 201 4.26 17.76 0.68
CA THR A 201 3.28 17.31 1.67
C THR A 201 3.72 17.52 3.13
N PHE A 202 4.99 17.84 3.40
CA PHE A 202 5.57 17.92 4.76
C PHE A 202 5.48 16.61 5.58
N THR A 203 5.20 15.48 4.94
CA THR A 203 5.03 14.18 5.62
C THR A 203 6.38 13.48 5.77
N ARG A 204 6.96 13.53 6.97
CA ARG A 204 8.27 12.91 7.26
C ARG A 204 8.28 11.39 7.02
N SER A 205 7.21 10.68 7.39
CA SER A 205 7.13 9.22 7.28
C SER A 205 7.16 8.73 5.82
N SER A 206 6.48 9.42 4.90
CA SER A 206 6.48 9.06 3.48
C SER A 206 7.85 9.30 2.82
N ALA A 207 8.56 10.36 3.21
CA ALA A 207 9.94 10.57 2.79
C ALA A 207 10.88 9.48 3.30
N VAL A 208 10.76 9.07 4.57
CA VAL A 208 11.53 7.94 5.13
C VAL A 208 11.28 6.66 4.33
N GLY A 209 10.02 6.33 4.03
CA GLY A 209 9.71 5.15 3.23
C GLY A 209 10.22 5.24 1.79
N ALA A 210 10.10 6.40 1.14
CA ALA A 210 10.63 6.61 -0.21
C ALA A 210 12.16 6.47 -0.25
N CYS A 211 12.87 7.05 0.72
CA CYS A 211 14.32 6.91 0.86
C CYS A 211 14.73 5.46 1.14
N ALA A 212 14.01 4.73 2.00
CA ALA A 212 14.29 3.33 2.30
C ALA A 212 14.10 2.44 1.06
N ALA A 213 13.03 2.64 0.29
CA ALA A 213 12.82 1.96 -0.99
C ALA A 213 13.90 2.33 -2.02
N ALA A 214 14.28 3.60 -2.12
CA ALA A 214 15.36 4.02 -3.01
C ALA A 214 16.69 3.38 -2.61
N ALA A 215 17.05 3.39 -1.32
CA ALA A 215 18.25 2.74 -0.81
C ALA A 215 18.28 1.23 -1.15
N LEU A 216 17.17 0.53 -0.94
CA LEU A 216 17.04 -0.87 -1.32
C LEU A 216 17.27 -1.05 -2.82
N LEU A 217 16.55 -0.33 -3.67
CA LEU A 217 16.59 -0.50 -5.12
C LEU A 217 17.95 -0.15 -5.72
N LEU A 218 18.57 0.93 -5.24
CA LEU A 218 19.93 1.31 -5.64
C LEU A 218 20.93 0.23 -5.22
N SER A 219 20.84 -0.28 -3.99
CA SER A 219 21.70 -1.37 -3.51
C SER A 219 21.54 -2.66 -4.31
N LEU A 220 20.30 -3.01 -4.67
CA LEU A 220 19.99 -4.17 -5.50
C LEU A 220 20.50 -4.02 -6.94
N LYS A 221 20.67 -2.78 -7.42
CA LYS A 221 21.19 -2.48 -8.75
C LYS A 221 22.73 -2.49 -8.75
N ASP A 222 23.32 -1.70 -7.86
CA ASP A 222 24.74 -1.57 -7.58
C ASP A 222 24.91 -0.76 -6.28
N PHE A 223 25.53 -1.34 -5.26
CA PHE A 223 25.72 -0.70 -3.94
C PHE A 223 26.38 0.68 -4.00
N ARG A 224 27.20 0.95 -5.04
CA ARG A 224 27.87 2.23 -5.25
C ARG A 224 26.87 3.36 -5.52
N LEU A 225 25.70 3.03 -6.08
CA LEU A 225 24.64 3.99 -6.33
C LEU A 225 24.02 4.57 -5.05
N LEU A 226 24.28 3.98 -3.87
CA LEU A 226 23.89 4.57 -2.60
C LEU A 226 24.51 5.97 -2.39
N ALA A 227 25.63 6.29 -3.04
CA ALA A 227 26.22 7.62 -3.03
C ALA A 227 25.31 8.70 -3.62
N ILE A 228 24.27 8.33 -4.40
CA ILE A 228 23.28 9.28 -4.92
C ILE A 228 22.44 9.88 -3.78
N LEU A 229 22.12 9.12 -2.73
CA LEU A 229 21.26 9.59 -1.64
C LEU A 229 21.81 10.82 -0.90
N PRO A 230 23.08 10.84 -0.42
CA PRO A 230 23.62 12.05 0.21
C PRO A 230 23.74 13.23 -0.76
N VAL A 231 23.98 12.99 -2.05
CA VAL A 231 24.01 14.06 -3.07
C VAL A 231 22.62 14.69 -3.24
N VAL A 232 21.58 13.86 -3.37
CA VAL A 232 20.20 14.33 -3.46
C VAL A 232 19.79 15.06 -2.17
N ALA A 233 20.18 14.55 -1.01
CA ALA A 233 19.95 15.23 0.26
C ALA A 233 20.64 16.60 0.34
N ALA A 234 21.91 16.69 -0.09
CA ALA A 234 22.65 17.95 -0.12
C ALA A 234 21.99 18.97 -1.06
N ILE A 235 21.59 18.54 -2.26
CA ILE A 235 20.86 19.40 -3.22
C ILE A 235 19.53 19.86 -2.62
N PHE A 236 18.79 18.95 -1.97
CA PHE A 236 17.54 19.29 -1.29
C PHE A 236 17.78 20.37 -0.24
N PHE A 237 18.73 20.20 0.68
CA PHE A 237 19.00 21.20 1.72
C PHE A 237 19.56 22.51 1.18
N ALA A 238 20.21 22.51 0.01
CA ALA A 238 20.73 23.71 -0.63
C ALA A 238 19.64 24.56 -1.30
N VAL A 239 18.56 23.94 -1.81
CA VAL A 239 17.55 24.61 -2.65
C VAL A 239 16.17 24.67 -2.00
N ALA A 240 15.87 23.79 -1.04
CA ALA A 240 14.55 23.73 -0.42
C ALA A 240 14.24 24.98 0.41
N PRO A 241 12.99 25.49 0.35
CA PRO A 241 12.50 26.52 1.26
C PRO A 241 12.74 26.18 2.73
N ALA A 242 13.03 27.19 3.56
CA ALA A 242 13.37 27.01 4.97
C ALA A 242 12.29 26.24 5.75
N ALA A 243 11.00 26.43 5.43
CA ALA A 243 9.91 25.68 6.04
C ALA A 243 10.00 24.16 5.76
N LEU A 244 10.34 23.79 4.53
CA LEU A 244 10.51 22.38 4.13
C LEU A 244 11.77 21.79 4.77
N ALA A 245 12.91 22.45 4.63
CA ALA A 245 14.17 22.01 5.24
C ALA A 245 14.05 21.88 6.77
N GLY A 246 13.45 22.88 7.42
CA GLY A 246 13.18 22.89 8.86
C GLY A 246 12.30 21.73 9.31
N ARG A 247 11.32 21.32 8.49
CA ARG A 247 10.50 20.13 8.79
C ARG A 247 11.34 18.86 8.86
N PHE A 248 12.32 18.69 7.97
CA PHE A 248 13.21 17.52 8.02
C PHE A 248 14.22 17.60 9.16
N VAL A 249 14.76 18.79 9.45
CA VAL A 249 15.66 18.99 10.61
C VAL A 249 14.94 18.67 11.93
N SER A 250 13.68 19.08 12.08
CA SER A 250 12.86 18.79 13.29
C SER A 250 12.69 17.30 13.58
N THR A 251 12.92 16.42 12.61
CA THR A 251 12.89 14.96 12.82
C THR A 251 13.85 14.52 13.91
N PHE A 252 14.99 15.21 14.06
CA PHE A 252 16.03 14.88 15.03
C PHE A 252 15.89 15.64 16.36
N ASP A 253 14.89 16.52 16.48
CA ASP A 253 14.59 17.22 17.73
C ASP A 253 13.60 16.41 18.56
N LEU A 254 14.07 15.81 19.66
CA LEU A 254 13.22 15.06 20.59
C LEU A 254 12.23 15.95 21.35
N LYS A 255 12.41 17.27 21.34
CA LYS A 255 11.48 18.23 21.94
C LYS A 255 10.35 18.65 21.00
N ASP A 256 10.44 18.32 19.71
CA ASP A 256 9.36 18.52 18.73
C ASP A 256 8.07 17.89 19.28
N PRO A 257 6.96 18.63 19.39
CA PRO A 257 5.71 18.11 19.97
C PRO A 257 5.26 16.81 19.30
N THR A 258 5.37 16.70 17.98
CA THR A 258 5.02 15.46 17.25
C THR A 258 5.91 14.27 17.64
N ASN A 259 7.20 14.49 17.94
CA ASN A 259 8.10 13.41 18.37
C ASN A 259 7.82 12.98 19.81
N ARG A 260 7.53 13.94 20.71
CA ARG A 260 7.08 13.64 22.08
C ARG A 260 5.79 12.83 22.08
N ASP A 261 4.81 13.24 21.28
CA ASP A 261 3.52 12.55 21.17
C ASP A 261 3.69 11.11 20.66
N ARG A 262 4.57 10.89 19.69
CA ARG A 262 4.90 9.53 19.21
C ARG A 262 5.54 8.65 20.28
N LEU A 263 6.42 9.20 21.12
CA LEU A 263 7.01 8.45 22.24
C LEU A 263 5.95 8.09 23.28
N ALA A 264 5.01 8.98 23.56
CA ALA A 264 3.85 8.70 24.40
C ALA A 264 3.02 7.56 23.79
N MET A 265 2.65 7.63 22.51
CA MET A 265 1.93 6.56 21.81
C MET A 265 2.63 5.19 21.87
N LEU A 266 3.97 5.16 21.81
CA LEU A 266 4.72 3.91 21.97
C LEU A 266 4.50 3.28 23.35
N ARG A 267 4.47 4.10 24.41
CA ARG A 267 4.21 3.63 25.78
C ARG A 267 2.75 3.21 25.94
N GLU A 268 1.81 4.04 25.48
CA GLU A 268 0.36 3.78 25.50
C GLU A 268 0.03 2.43 24.83
N GLY A 269 0.55 2.20 23.62
CA GLY A 269 0.41 0.92 22.94
C GLY A 269 1.04 -0.25 23.70
N GLY A 270 2.19 -0.02 24.33
CA GLY A 270 2.81 -1.00 25.22
C GLY A 270 1.94 -1.38 26.41
N HIS A 271 1.24 -0.41 27.01
CA HIS A 271 0.29 -0.65 28.09
C HIS A 271 -0.94 -1.44 27.60
N MET A 272 -1.51 -1.08 26.46
CA MET A 272 -2.62 -1.83 25.84
C MET A 272 -2.24 -3.28 25.54
N ILE A 273 -1.03 -3.52 24.99
CA ILE A 273 -0.54 -4.87 24.70
C ILE A 273 -0.35 -5.69 25.98
N ARG A 274 0.18 -5.09 27.05
CA ARG A 274 0.34 -5.78 28.35
C ARG A 274 -0.99 -6.16 28.96
N ALA A 275 -2.00 -5.30 28.82
CA ALA A 275 -3.35 -5.56 29.32
C ALA A 275 -4.09 -6.63 28.48
N HIS A 276 -3.91 -6.62 27.15
CA HIS A 276 -4.66 -7.47 26.22
C HIS A 276 -3.77 -8.22 25.20
N PRO A 277 -2.83 -9.08 25.64
CA PRO A 277 -1.79 -9.63 24.76
C PRO A 277 -2.29 -10.61 23.69
N ILE A 278 -3.44 -11.27 23.91
CA ILE A 278 -3.91 -12.35 23.03
C ILE A 278 -4.85 -11.83 21.94
N VAL A 279 -5.92 -11.14 22.32
CA VAL A 279 -6.96 -10.66 21.38
C VAL A 279 -6.88 -9.17 21.10
N GLY A 280 -6.04 -8.43 21.83
CA GLY A 280 -5.99 -6.97 21.76
C GLY A 280 -7.24 -6.31 22.32
N VAL A 281 -7.29 -4.98 22.24
CA VAL A 281 -8.45 -4.17 22.66
C VAL A 281 -9.59 -4.16 21.64
N GLY A 282 -9.37 -4.70 20.43
CA GLY A 282 -10.31 -4.68 19.31
C GLY A 282 -9.95 -3.63 18.24
N PRO A 283 -10.25 -3.89 16.95
CA PRO A 283 -10.11 -2.89 15.89
C PRO A 283 -10.79 -1.57 16.21
N ASN A 284 -10.10 -0.46 15.94
CA ASN A 284 -10.57 0.91 16.15
C ASN A 284 -10.88 1.30 17.61
N MET A 285 -10.49 0.46 18.58
CA MET A 285 -10.67 0.75 20.01
C MET A 285 -9.52 1.58 20.60
N VAL A 286 -8.40 1.72 19.90
CA VAL A 286 -7.30 2.59 20.35
C VAL A 286 -7.79 4.02 20.58
N GLN A 287 -8.56 4.58 19.63
CA GLN A 287 -9.11 5.92 19.77
C GLN A 287 -10.08 6.02 20.97
N VAL A 288 -10.92 4.99 21.14
CA VAL A 288 -11.96 4.96 22.18
C VAL A 288 -11.34 4.87 23.57
N LEU A 289 -10.31 4.04 23.72
CA LEU A 289 -9.62 3.80 24.99
C LEU A 289 -8.41 4.73 25.19
N TYR A 290 -8.16 5.67 24.26
CA TYR A 290 -6.95 6.49 24.29
C TYR A 290 -6.78 7.23 25.62
N SER A 291 -7.87 7.83 26.12
CA SER A 291 -7.86 8.59 27.38
C SER A 291 -7.56 7.73 28.61
N GLU A 292 -7.91 6.45 28.60
CA GLU A 292 -7.65 5.50 29.70
C GLU A 292 -6.16 5.12 29.75
N TYR A 293 -5.53 4.99 28.58
CA TYR A 293 -4.13 4.58 28.47
C TYR A 293 -3.15 5.75 28.32
N ARG A 294 -3.65 6.99 28.23
CA ARG A 294 -2.89 8.20 27.88
C ARG A 294 -1.66 8.40 28.77
N ASP A 295 -0.50 8.56 28.16
CA ASP A 295 0.73 8.87 28.88
C ASP A 295 0.72 10.34 29.34
N PRO A 296 1.27 10.67 30.53
CA PRO A 296 1.37 12.05 30.99
C PRO A 296 2.15 12.98 30.04
N ASP A 297 3.10 12.43 29.27
CA ASP A 297 3.90 13.18 28.30
C ASP A 297 3.19 13.38 26.95
N ALA A 298 2.02 12.77 26.73
CA ALA A 298 1.25 12.95 25.49
C ALA A 298 0.90 14.42 25.28
N VAL A 299 1.00 14.87 24.03
CA VAL A 299 0.68 16.24 23.61
C VAL A 299 -0.80 16.33 23.26
N GLU A 300 -1.29 15.39 22.44
CA GLU A 300 -2.68 15.38 22.03
C GLU A 300 -3.57 14.75 23.10
N ASN A 301 -4.85 15.16 23.12
CA ASN A 301 -5.82 14.59 24.06
C ASN A 301 -6.37 13.25 23.57
N THR A 302 -6.41 13.05 22.26
CA THR A 302 -6.92 11.83 21.63
C THR A 302 -6.20 11.64 20.30
N ASN A 303 -5.62 10.46 20.11
CA ASN A 303 -5.10 10.05 18.82
C ASN A 303 -5.92 8.87 18.28
N PRO A 304 -6.27 8.88 16.97
CA PRO A 304 -7.01 7.77 16.39
C PRO A 304 -6.17 6.48 16.33
N HIS A 305 -4.86 6.63 16.18
CA HIS A 305 -3.91 5.54 15.97
C HIS A 305 -2.60 5.81 16.70
N LEU A 306 -1.82 4.75 16.97
CA LEU A 306 -0.52 4.80 17.65
C LEU A 306 0.65 5.18 16.72
N HIS A 307 0.37 5.52 15.46
CA HIS A 307 1.37 5.86 14.44
C HIS A 307 2.54 4.86 14.33
N ASN A 308 2.26 3.58 14.54
CA ASN A 308 3.22 2.49 14.41
C ASN A 308 2.47 1.19 14.06
N VAL A 309 2.62 0.68 12.84
CA VAL A 309 1.86 -0.46 12.32
C VAL A 309 2.01 -1.71 13.20
N PRO A 310 3.22 -2.21 13.51
CA PRO A 310 3.36 -3.36 14.41
C PRO A 310 2.70 -3.15 15.78
N LEU A 311 2.87 -1.96 16.38
CA LEU A 311 2.30 -1.64 17.67
C LEU A 311 0.77 -1.55 17.62
N GLN A 312 0.21 -0.89 16.60
CA GLN A 312 -1.23 -0.80 16.37
C GLN A 312 -1.84 -2.19 16.19
N ILE A 313 -1.20 -3.05 15.40
CA ILE A 313 -1.66 -4.42 15.19
C ILE A 313 -1.66 -5.19 16.51
N ALA A 314 -0.57 -5.13 17.29
CA ALA A 314 -0.49 -5.83 18.55
C ALA A 314 -1.47 -5.29 19.60
N ALA A 315 -1.65 -3.97 19.69
CA ALA A 315 -2.58 -3.34 20.63
C ALA A 315 -4.03 -3.68 20.28
N GLU A 316 -4.44 -3.54 19.02
CA GLU A 316 -5.82 -3.78 18.61
C GLU A 316 -6.16 -5.27 18.46
N ARG A 317 -5.24 -6.09 17.96
CA ARG A 317 -5.52 -7.48 17.53
C ARG A 317 -4.72 -8.56 18.26
N GLY A 318 -3.83 -8.15 19.17
CA GLY A 318 -2.99 -9.05 19.96
C GLY A 318 -1.73 -9.55 19.25
N LEU A 319 -0.84 -10.17 20.03
CA LEU A 319 0.42 -10.75 19.55
C LEU A 319 0.25 -11.87 18.52
N PRO A 320 -0.78 -12.76 18.59
CA PRO A 320 -1.04 -13.73 17.54
C PRO A 320 -1.31 -13.08 16.17
N ALA A 321 -2.07 -11.99 16.12
CA ALA A 321 -2.30 -11.26 14.87
C ALA A 321 -1.02 -10.62 14.34
N LEU A 322 -0.21 -10.03 15.23
CA LEU A 322 1.12 -9.50 14.86
C LEU A 322 2.01 -10.61 14.28
N ALA A 323 2.03 -11.80 14.87
CA ALA A 323 2.82 -12.93 14.37
C ALA A 323 2.37 -13.37 12.96
N LEU A 324 1.06 -13.42 12.69
CA LEU A 324 0.53 -13.73 11.35
C LEU A 324 0.87 -12.64 10.33
N TRP A 325 0.83 -11.37 10.73
CA TRP A 325 1.23 -10.25 9.88
C TRP A 325 2.74 -10.29 9.57
N LEU A 326 3.58 -10.61 10.56
CA LEU A 326 5.01 -10.81 10.36
C LEU A 326 5.29 -12.02 9.44
N TRP A 327 4.52 -13.10 9.57
CA TRP A 327 4.60 -14.24 8.66
C TRP A 327 4.24 -13.84 7.23
N PHE A 328 3.19 -13.03 7.03
CA PHE A 328 2.87 -12.44 5.73
C PHE A 328 4.05 -11.65 5.17
N VAL A 329 4.60 -10.71 5.94
CA VAL A 329 5.71 -9.83 5.49
C VAL A 329 6.95 -10.65 5.14
N VAL A 330 7.41 -11.53 6.02
CA VAL A 330 8.62 -12.34 5.79
C VAL A 330 8.42 -13.30 4.63
N GLY A 331 7.28 -13.99 4.58
CA GLY A 331 6.93 -14.91 3.49
C GLY A 331 6.89 -14.20 2.14
N LEU A 332 6.32 -12.99 2.10
CA LEU A 332 6.28 -12.15 0.91
C LEU A 332 7.70 -11.72 0.48
N ILE A 333 8.53 -11.19 1.39
CA ILE A 333 9.91 -10.78 1.09
C ILE A 333 10.72 -11.94 0.52
N VAL A 334 10.64 -13.13 1.14
CA VAL A 334 11.35 -14.33 0.66
C VAL A 334 10.86 -14.73 -0.74
N ALA A 335 9.54 -14.70 -0.98
CA ALA A 335 8.96 -15.05 -2.28
C ALA A 335 9.32 -14.03 -3.38
N LEU A 336 9.42 -12.75 -3.04
CA LEU A 336 9.83 -11.68 -3.94
C LEU A 336 11.34 -11.70 -4.22
N ALA A 337 12.17 -11.96 -3.20
CA ALA A 337 13.62 -12.09 -3.36
C ALA A 337 13.98 -13.25 -4.32
N LYS A 338 13.25 -14.37 -4.25
CA LYS A 338 13.36 -15.47 -5.21
C LYS A 338 13.03 -15.02 -6.64
N ARG A 339 11.94 -14.26 -6.82
CA ARG A 339 11.51 -13.74 -8.13
C ARG A 339 12.42 -12.66 -8.69
N PHE A 340 13.07 -11.87 -7.85
CA PHE A 340 14.04 -10.85 -8.28
C PHE A 340 15.26 -11.45 -9.00
N ARG A 341 15.56 -12.73 -8.73
CA ARG A 341 16.64 -13.48 -9.41
C ARG A 341 16.27 -13.85 -10.84
N ASP A 342 14.99 -13.94 -11.17
CA ASP A 342 14.50 -14.17 -12.53
C ASP A 342 14.54 -12.85 -13.33
N PRO A 343 15.34 -12.76 -14.42
CA PRO A 343 15.44 -11.54 -15.23
C PRO A 343 14.11 -11.01 -15.78
N ASP A 344 13.14 -11.89 -16.05
CA ASP A 344 11.85 -11.49 -16.63
C ASP A 344 10.88 -10.94 -15.59
N GLN A 345 11.05 -11.33 -14.33
CA GLN A 345 10.26 -10.83 -13.20
C GLN A 345 10.96 -9.76 -12.38
N ARG A 346 12.26 -9.52 -12.63
CA ARG A 346 13.12 -8.65 -11.82
C ARG A 346 12.53 -7.27 -11.57
N PHE A 347 11.97 -6.63 -12.61
CA PHE A 347 11.34 -5.32 -12.48
C PHE A 347 10.14 -5.34 -11.51
N LEU A 348 9.19 -6.24 -11.71
CA LEU A 348 7.99 -6.31 -10.88
C LEU A 348 8.35 -6.71 -9.45
N ALA A 349 9.26 -7.68 -9.28
CA ALA A 349 9.74 -8.10 -7.98
C ALA A 349 10.43 -6.94 -7.22
N ALA A 350 11.24 -6.14 -7.91
CA ALA A 350 11.85 -4.94 -7.34
C ALA A 350 10.80 -3.90 -6.92
N ALA A 351 9.79 -3.65 -7.75
CA ALA A 351 8.69 -2.73 -7.43
C ALA A 351 7.89 -3.19 -6.20
N ALA A 352 7.62 -4.49 -6.08
CA ALA A 352 6.96 -5.08 -4.92
C ALA A 352 7.83 -5.02 -3.65
N LEU A 353 9.14 -5.31 -3.75
CA LEU A 353 10.07 -5.17 -2.62
C LEU A 353 10.17 -3.72 -2.14
N ALA A 354 10.21 -2.76 -3.07
CA ALA A 354 10.18 -1.34 -2.75
C ALA A 354 8.90 -0.97 -2.01
N ALA A 355 7.72 -1.44 -2.46
CA ALA A 355 6.46 -1.21 -1.77
C ALA A 355 6.45 -1.77 -0.33
N VAL A 356 7.00 -2.98 -0.12
CA VAL A 356 7.12 -3.59 1.22
C VAL A 356 8.06 -2.79 2.11
N VAL A 357 9.24 -2.40 1.62
CA VAL A 357 10.19 -1.62 2.42
C VAL A 357 9.66 -0.22 2.72
N SER A 358 9.01 0.44 1.76
CA SER A 358 8.31 1.72 2.00
C SER A 358 7.24 1.57 3.09
N MET A 359 6.39 0.55 2.99
CA MET A 359 5.34 0.26 3.98
C MET A 359 5.94 0.05 5.37
N LEU A 360 7.02 -0.73 5.49
CA LEU A 360 7.66 -1.03 6.78
C LEU A 360 8.30 0.22 7.38
N ALA A 361 9.11 0.93 6.59
CA ALA A 361 9.86 2.08 7.07
C ALA A 361 8.95 3.27 7.44
N ALA A 362 7.96 3.59 6.59
CA ALA A 362 6.97 4.61 6.93
C ALA A 362 6.01 4.14 8.03
N GLY A 363 5.71 2.84 8.07
CA GLY A 363 4.80 2.20 9.03
C GLY A 363 5.31 2.22 10.46
N MET A 364 6.61 2.51 10.69
CA MET A 364 7.14 2.75 12.03
C MET A 364 6.70 4.10 12.62
N PHE A 365 6.16 4.99 11.79
CA PHE A 365 5.84 6.38 12.13
C PHE A 365 4.43 6.81 11.68
N GLU A 366 3.66 5.89 11.10
CA GLU A 366 2.31 6.10 10.60
C GLU A 366 1.54 4.77 10.60
N TYR A 367 0.21 4.78 10.75
CA TYR A 367 -0.62 3.58 10.61
C TYR A 367 -1.06 3.36 9.14
N ASN A 368 -0.09 3.29 8.23
CA ASN A 368 -0.36 3.19 6.79
C ASN A 368 -1.09 1.90 6.36
N PHE A 369 -0.92 0.80 7.10
CA PHE A 369 -1.55 -0.48 6.77
C PHE A 369 -3.07 -0.50 7.05
N GLY A 370 -3.57 0.46 7.84
CA GLY A 370 -5.01 0.67 8.07
C GLY A 370 -5.65 1.67 7.10
N ASP A 371 -4.86 2.38 6.30
CA ASP A 371 -5.35 3.30 5.28
C ASP A 371 -5.82 2.51 4.05
N SER A 372 -7.06 2.73 3.62
CA SER A 372 -7.70 1.90 2.61
C SER A 372 -7.07 2.14 1.23
N GLU A 373 -6.85 3.39 0.85
CA GLU A 373 -6.22 3.79 -0.41
C GLU A 373 -4.82 3.19 -0.54
N PHE A 374 -4.03 3.35 0.52
CA PHE A 374 -2.69 2.79 0.62
C PHE A 374 -2.71 1.27 0.50
N LEU A 375 -3.58 0.60 1.27
CA LEU A 375 -3.69 -0.86 1.27
C LEU A 375 -4.09 -1.39 -0.12
N MET A 376 -5.04 -0.74 -0.80
CA MET A 376 -5.45 -1.14 -2.15
C MET A 376 -4.29 -1.07 -3.16
N LEU A 377 -3.53 0.03 -3.16
CA LEU A 377 -2.37 0.16 -4.05
C LEU A 377 -1.25 -0.81 -3.67
N PHE A 378 -0.96 -0.95 -2.38
CA PHE A 378 0.05 -1.86 -1.86
C PHE A 378 -0.24 -3.31 -2.28
N LEU A 379 -1.45 -3.82 -2.01
CA LEU A 379 -1.87 -5.17 -2.38
C LEU A 379 -1.81 -5.40 -3.89
N SER A 380 -2.16 -4.37 -4.67
CA SER A 380 -2.04 -4.41 -6.13
C SER A 380 -0.59 -4.60 -6.57
N VAL A 381 0.32 -3.77 -6.07
CA VAL A 381 1.74 -3.78 -6.46
C VAL A 381 2.44 -5.07 -6.01
N ILE A 382 2.22 -5.55 -4.79
CA ILE A 382 2.91 -6.76 -4.29
C ILE A 382 2.48 -8.03 -5.02
N THR A 383 1.28 -8.03 -5.60
CA THR A 383 0.71 -9.22 -6.27
C THR A 383 1.16 -9.33 -7.72
N LEU A 384 1.51 -8.21 -8.37
CA LEU A 384 1.93 -8.17 -9.79
C LEU A 384 3.00 -9.18 -10.20
N PRO A 385 4.10 -9.40 -9.43
CA PRO A 385 5.12 -10.38 -9.81
C PRO A 385 4.59 -11.81 -9.86
N PHE A 386 3.60 -12.12 -9.02
CA PHE A 386 2.96 -13.43 -8.97
C PHE A 386 1.95 -13.60 -10.09
N ALA A 387 1.19 -12.55 -10.40
CA ALA A 387 0.23 -12.53 -11.50
C ALA A 387 0.93 -12.65 -12.87
N ALA A 388 2.03 -11.90 -13.07
CA ALA A 388 2.79 -11.89 -14.32
C ALA A 388 3.35 -13.27 -14.70
N ALA A 389 3.72 -14.07 -13.69
CA ALA A 389 4.25 -15.42 -13.88
C ALA A 389 3.19 -16.45 -14.30
N ARG A 390 1.90 -16.11 -14.23
CA ARG A 390 0.83 -16.97 -14.76
C ARG A 390 0.71 -16.74 -16.25
N THR A 391 0.87 -17.80 -17.02
CA THR A 391 0.28 -17.89 -18.36
C THR A 391 -1.20 -18.15 -18.20
N THR A 392 -2.05 -17.31 -18.80
CA THR A 392 -3.48 -17.63 -18.94
C THR A 392 -3.54 -18.90 -19.78
N THR A 393 -3.94 -20.02 -19.18
CA THR A 393 -4.33 -21.20 -19.96
C THR A 393 -5.55 -20.78 -20.75
N ALA A 394 -5.35 -20.60 -22.06
CA ALA A 394 -6.40 -20.28 -23.03
C ALA A 394 -7.45 -21.40 -23.09
#